data_AF-K1T9D8-F1
#
_entry.id   AF-K1T9D8-F1
#
_cell.length_a   1.000
_cell.length_b   1.000
_cell.length_c   1.000
_cell.angle_alpha   90.00
_cell.angle_beta   90.00
_cell.angle_gamma   90.00
#
_symmetry.space_group_name_H-M   'P 1'
#
loop_
_entity.id
_entity.type
_entity.pdbx_description
1 polymer ?
#
loop_
_entity_poly.entity_id
_entity_poly.type
_entity_poly.pdbx_seq_one_letter_code
_entity_poly.pdbx_strand_id
1 'polypeptide(L)'
;MLNIYVSNDNSPDEIYRMIMASGVAGAIIYHEDLTGDYVKRIATVNIPMVFIDRDSKDKNISGVLVDDKLGATMAVDHLIKLGHKRIGYIHGNETGDDKHRFQG
;
A
#
# COMPACT_ATOMS: atom_id res chain seq x y z
N MET A 1 -5.91 -12.68 20.19
CA MET A 1 -4.58 -12.85 19.56
C MET A 1 -4.57 -11.97 18.32
N LEU A 2 -3.56 -11.12 18.16
CA LEU A 2 -3.37 -10.30 16.95
C LEU A 2 -2.53 -11.12 15.98
N ASN A 3 -3.11 -11.51 14.84
CA ASN A 3 -2.37 -12.20 13.79
C ASN A 3 -1.99 -11.18 12.72
N ILE A 4 -0.70 -11.15 12.38
CA ILE A 4 -0.14 -10.27 11.36
C ILE A 4 0.07 -11.11 10.11
N TYR A 5 -0.55 -10.73 8.99
CA TYR A 5 -0.41 -11.40 7.71
C TYR A 5 0.50 -10.58 6.81
N VAL A 6 1.76 -11.01 6.68
CA VAL A 6 2.67 -10.51 5.64
C VAL A 6 2.76 -11.60 4.60
N SER A 7 2.23 -11.37 3.41
CA SER A 7 2.37 -12.31 2.31
C SER A 7 2.63 -11.53 1.02
N ASN A 8 3.76 -11.83 0.39
CA ASN A 8 4.14 -11.26 -0.91
C ASN A 8 3.86 -12.21 -2.08
N ASP A 9 3.58 -13.50 -1.82
CA ASP A 9 3.46 -14.53 -2.87
C ASP A 9 2.06 -15.15 -2.98
N ASN A 10 1.16 -14.88 -2.01
CA ASN A 10 -0.20 -15.42 -2.07
C ASN A 10 -1.07 -14.58 -3.00
N SER A 11 -1.90 -15.24 -3.79
CA SER A 11 -2.95 -14.55 -4.55
C SER A 11 -3.93 -13.80 -3.64
N PRO A 12 -4.59 -12.74 -4.14
CA PRO A 12 -5.67 -12.05 -3.43
C PRO A 12 -6.76 -12.99 -2.85
N ASP A 13 -7.12 -14.04 -3.59
CA ASP A 13 -8.09 -15.06 -3.16
C ASP A 13 -7.59 -15.93 -2.00
N GLU A 14 -6.29 -16.24 -1.96
CA GLU A 14 -5.68 -16.96 -0.83
C GLU A 14 -5.65 -16.10 0.42
N ILE A 15 -5.25 -14.82 0.30
CA ILE A 15 -5.25 -13.87 1.41
C ILE A 15 -6.67 -13.70 1.96
N TYR A 16 -7.66 -13.53 1.08
CA TYR A 16 -9.07 -13.48 1.47
C TYR A 16 -9.48 -14.71 2.28
N ARG A 17 -9.20 -15.92 1.76
CA ARG A 17 -9.54 -17.17 2.44
C ARG A 17 -8.82 -17.33 3.78
N MET A 18 -7.56 -16.91 3.88
CA MET A 18 -6.81 -16.95 5.14
C MET A 18 -7.40 -16.03 6.19
N ILE A 19 -7.76 -14.79 5.83
CA ILE A 19 -8.43 -13.86 6.76
C ILE A 19 -9.74 -14.45 7.25
N MET A 20 -10.55 -15.03 6.35
CA MET A 20 -11.82 -15.63 6.70
C MET A 20 -11.69 -16.89 7.57
N ALA A 21 -10.70 -17.75 7.30
CA ALA A 21 -10.53 -19.02 8.00
C ALA A 21 -9.81 -18.90 9.36
N SER A 22 -9.17 -17.77 9.63
CA SER A 22 -8.23 -17.65 10.75
C SER A 22 -8.84 -17.26 12.10
N GLY A 23 -10.11 -16.84 12.13
CA GLY A 23 -10.77 -16.41 13.37
C GLY A 23 -10.12 -15.20 14.03
N VAL A 24 -9.48 -14.33 13.24
CA VAL A 24 -8.67 -13.21 13.75
C VAL A 24 -9.50 -12.03 14.19
N ALA A 25 -9.01 -11.32 15.20
CA ALA A 25 -9.62 -10.08 15.67
C ALA A 25 -9.30 -8.86 14.77
N GLY A 26 -8.38 -9.00 13.83
CA GLY A 26 -7.94 -7.95 12.90
C GLY A 26 -6.79 -8.41 12.02
N ALA A 27 -6.47 -7.68 10.96
CA ALA A 27 -5.34 -7.97 10.07
C ALA A 27 -4.58 -6.71 9.65
N ILE A 28 -3.26 -6.86 9.52
CA ILE A 28 -2.39 -5.89 8.83
C ILE A 28 -2.05 -6.50 7.49
N ILE A 29 -2.22 -5.76 6.40
CA ILE A 29 -2.09 -6.24 5.03
C ILE A 29 -1.05 -5.40 4.28
N TYR A 30 -0.08 -6.08 3.67
CA TYR A 30 0.84 -5.49 2.71
C TYR A 30 0.80 -6.35 1.44
N HIS A 31 0.01 -5.93 0.44
CA HIS A 31 -0.14 -6.66 -0.82
C HIS A 31 -0.56 -5.71 -1.94
N GLU A 32 0.08 -5.85 -3.11
CA GLU A 32 -0.11 -4.93 -4.23
C GLU A 32 -1.44 -5.16 -4.97
N ASP A 33 -1.81 -6.42 -5.18
CA ASP A 33 -3.01 -6.76 -5.97
C ASP A 33 -4.32 -6.85 -5.17
N LEU A 34 -4.28 -6.64 -3.85
CA LEU A 34 -5.48 -6.72 -3.01
C LEU A 34 -6.28 -5.42 -3.13
N THR A 35 -6.94 -5.23 -4.27
CA THR A 35 -7.57 -3.97 -4.68
C THR A 35 -9.02 -4.15 -5.12
N GLY A 36 -9.71 -3.04 -5.33
CA GLY A 36 -11.02 -3.00 -5.98
C GLY A 36 -12.03 -3.94 -5.32
N ASP A 37 -12.46 -4.95 -6.07
CA ASP A 37 -13.50 -5.88 -5.62
C ASP A 37 -13.06 -6.77 -4.47
N TYR A 38 -11.76 -7.05 -4.30
CA TYR A 38 -11.27 -7.78 -3.13
C TYR A 38 -11.43 -6.96 -1.86
N VAL A 39 -11.05 -5.68 -1.90
CA VAL A 39 -11.23 -4.76 -0.76
C VAL A 39 -12.71 -4.66 -0.41
N LYS A 40 -13.61 -4.55 -1.40
CA LYS A 40 -15.06 -4.54 -1.15
C LYS A 40 -15.55 -5.83 -0.50
N ARG A 41 -15.13 -7.00 -1.01
CA ARG A 41 -15.49 -8.32 -0.43
C ARG A 41 -15.01 -8.42 1.00
N ILE A 42 -13.77 -8.02 1.23
CA ILE A 42 -13.12 -7.99 2.54
C ILE A 42 -13.81 -7.00 3.50
N ALA A 43 -14.27 -5.84 3.01
CA ALA A 43 -15.01 -4.86 3.80
C ALA A 43 -16.39 -5.35 4.26
N THR A 44 -16.99 -6.33 3.56
CA THR A 44 -18.22 -6.99 4.03
C THR A 44 -18.00 -7.81 5.31
N VAL A 45 -16.75 -8.17 5.57
CA VAL A 45 -16.35 -8.90 6.76
C VAL A 45 -16.09 -7.87 7.86
N ASN A 46 -16.71 -8.05 9.03
CA ASN A 46 -16.61 -7.09 10.14
C ASN A 46 -15.28 -7.21 10.92
N ILE A 47 -14.18 -7.46 10.22
CA ILE A 47 -12.82 -7.58 10.78
C ILE A 47 -12.09 -6.25 10.55
N PRO A 48 -11.55 -5.59 11.59
CA PRO A 48 -10.72 -4.40 11.42
C PRO A 48 -9.43 -4.69 10.65
N MET A 49 -9.11 -3.85 9.67
CA MET A 49 -7.94 -4.05 8.82
C MET A 49 -7.16 -2.76 8.57
N VAL A 50 -5.83 -2.92 8.53
CA VAL A 50 -4.91 -1.84 8.20
C VAL A 50 -4.05 -2.25 7.01
N PHE A 51 -4.15 -1.50 5.92
CA PHE A 51 -3.28 -1.65 4.76
C PHE A 51 -2.01 -0.83 4.93
N ILE A 52 -0.87 -1.39 4.52
CA ILE A 52 0.40 -0.69 4.43
C ILE A 52 0.64 -0.34 2.95
N ASP A 53 1.12 0.88 2.71
CA ASP A 53 1.56 1.36 1.39
C ASP A 53 0.44 1.39 0.34
N ARG A 54 -0.80 1.57 0.80
CA ARG A 54 -1.98 1.60 -0.06
C ARG A 54 -3.04 2.53 0.49
N ASP A 55 -3.60 3.33 -0.42
CA ASP A 55 -4.76 4.16 -0.09
C ASP A 55 -6.01 3.29 -0.20
N SER A 56 -6.53 2.88 0.94
CA SER A 56 -7.78 2.15 1.05
C SER A 56 -8.49 2.60 2.31
N LYS A 57 -9.70 3.10 2.15
CA LYS A 57 -10.52 3.62 3.24
C LYS A 57 -11.94 3.08 3.12
N ASP A 58 -12.38 2.41 4.17
CA ASP A 58 -13.74 1.93 4.34
C ASP A 58 -14.04 1.90 5.86
N LYS A 59 -15.28 1.58 6.26
CA LYS A 59 -15.74 1.59 7.66
C LYS A 59 -14.81 0.84 8.62
N ASN A 60 -14.27 -0.31 8.18
CA ASN A 60 -13.37 -1.15 8.98
C ASN A 60 -11.95 -1.22 8.38
N ILE A 61 -11.64 -0.36 7.41
CA ILE A 61 -10.37 -0.41 6.66
C ILE A 61 -9.69 0.94 6.75
N SER A 62 -8.44 0.93 7.22
CA SER A 62 -7.55 2.08 7.20
C SER A 62 -6.28 1.79 6.41
N GLY A 63 -5.59 2.83 5.95
CA GLY A 63 -4.31 2.74 5.27
C GLY A 63 -3.24 3.55 5.99
N VAL A 64 -2.03 3.01 6.05
CA VAL A 64 -0.81 3.72 6.45
C VAL A 64 0.04 3.88 5.20
N LEU A 65 0.29 5.13 4.81
CA LEU A 65 1.03 5.49 3.62
C LEU A 65 2.22 6.38 3.95
N VAL A 66 3.23 6.32 3.09
CA VAL A 66 4.30 7.32 3.05
C VAL A 66 3.83 8.49 2.17
N ASP A 67 4.29 9.70 2.47
CA ASP A 67 4.14 10.83 1.56
C ASP A 67 5.20 10.74 0.46
N ASP A 68 4.94 9.86 -0.52
CA ASP A 68 5.84 9.59 -1.65
C ASP A 68 6.16 10.85 -2.46
N LYS A 69 5.18 11.75 -2.59
CA LYS A 69 5.36 13.01 -3.31
C LYS A 69 6.36 13.90 -2.59
N LEU A 70 6.16 14.10 -1.27
CA LEU A 70 7.11 14.89 -0.47
C LEU A 70 8.50 14.25 -0.48
N GLY A 71 8.58 12.92 -0.37
CA GLY A 71 9.85 12.18 -0.44
C GLY A 71 10.60 12.40 -1.75
N ALA A 72 9.90 12.32 -2.89
CA ALA A 72 10.49 12.58 -4.21
C ALA A 72 10.93 14.04 -4.37
N THR A 73 10.09 15.00 -3.98
CA THR A 73 10.46 16.43 -3.99
C THR A 73 11.71 16.68 -3.15
N MET A 74 11.80 16.11 -1.94
CA MET A 74 12.98 16.24 -1.08
C MET A 74 14.25 15.67 -1.74
N ALA A 75 14.14 14.54 -2.44
CA ALA A 75 15.26 13.92 -3.14
C ALA A 75 15.74 14.79 -4.32
N VAL A 76 14.82 15.29 -5.15
CA VAL A 76 15.15 16.17 -6.28
C VAL A 76 15.72 17.50 -5.80
N ASP A 77 15.14 18.11 -4.76
CA ASP A 77 15.63 19.34 -4.14
C ASP A 77 17.07 19.19 -3.63
N HIS A 78 17.40 18.04 -3.06
CA HIS A 78 18.76 17.75 -2.62
C HIS A 78 19.74 17.75 -3.80
N LEU A 79 19.39 17.09 -4.91
CA LEU A 79 20.22 17.09 -6.13
C LEU A 79 20.38 18.49 -6.72
N ILE A 80 19.32 19.29 -6.76
CA ILE A 80 19.37 20.69 -7.23
C ILE A 80 20.31 21.51 -6.34
N LYS A 81 20.24 21.36 -5.01
CA LYS A 81 21.13 22.05 -4.06
C LYS A 81 22.61 21.68 -4.26
N LEU A 82 22.90 20.47 -4.74
CA LEU A 82 24.25 20.04 -5.13
C LEU A 82 24.69 20.55 -6.51
N GLY A 83 23.82 21.25 -7.25
CA GLY A 83 24.12 21.85 -8.54
C GLY A 83 23.74 20.99 -9.76
N HIS A 84 23.05 19.87 -9.58
CA HIS A 84 22.57 19.05 -10.70
C HIS A 84 21.43 19.75 -11.44
N LYS A 85 21.49 19.76 -12.78
CA LYS A 85 20.50 20.43 -13.66
C LYS A 85 19.80 19.49 -14.65
N ARG A 86 20.32 18.28 -14.84
CA ARG A 86 19.75 17.25 -15.71
C ARG A 86 19.53 16.01 -14.86
N ILE A 87 18.31 15.82 -14.41
CA ILE A 87 17.91 14.74 -13.50
C ILE A 87 16.93 13.86 -14.27
N GLY A 88 17.20 12.57 -14.32
CA GLY A 88 16.30 11.58 -14.91
C GLY A 88 15.57 10.80 -13.82
N TYR A 89 14.32 10.41 -14.08
CA TYR A 89 13.54 9.54 -13.23
C TYR A 89 13.41 8.17 -13.91
N ILE A 90 13.83 7.11 -13.22
CA ILE A 90 13.66 5.72 -13.64
C ILE A 90 12.71 5.09 -12.64
N HIS A 91 11.57 4.57 -13.12
CA HIS A 91 10.52 4.00 -12.28
C HIS A 91 10.36 2.49 -12.44
N GLY A 92 9.66 1.91 -11.46
CA GLY A 92 9.19 0.54 -11.50
C GLY A 92 7.84 0.41 -12.18
N ASN A 93 7.01 -0.52 -11.69
CA ASN A 93 5.65 -0.72 -12.16
C ASN A 93 4.79 0.55 -11.96
N GLU A 94 3.79 0.76 -12.82
CA GLU A 94 2.87 1.91 -12.73
C GLU A 94 1.86 1.77 -11.59
N THR A 95 2.33 1.91 -10.36
CA THR A 95 1.57 1.79 -9.13
C THR A 95 1.09 3.15 -8.61
N GLY A 96 0.33 3.14 -7.50
CA GLY A 96 -0.14 4.38 -6.87
C GLY A 96 1.00 5.21 -6.27
N ASP A 97 1.94 4.56 -5.58
CA ASP A 97 3.13 5.18 -5.01
C ASP A 97 4.06 5.71 -6.11
N ASP A 98 4.27 4.98 -7.20
CA ASP A 98 5.07 5.46 -8.33
C ASP A 98 4.50 6.75 -8.94
N LYS A 99 3.18 6.81 -9.14
CA LYS A 99 2.52 8.03 -9.64
C LYS A 99 2.73 9.22 -8.71
N HIS A 100 2.73 9.01 -7.39
CA HIS A 100 3.00 10.07 -6.42
C HIS A 100 4.47 10.50 -6.43
N ARG A 101 5.41 9.55 -6.54
CA ARG A 101 6.85 9.85 -6.68
C ARG A 101 7.14 10.65 -7.95
N PHE A 102 6.53 10.29 -9.07
CA PHE A 102 6.71 11.04 -10.34
C PHE A 102 6.16 12.47 -10.29
N GLN A 103 5.16 12.74 -9.45
CA GLN A 103 4.59 14.07 -9.27
C GLN A 103 5.39 14.98 -8.33
N GLY A 104 6.34 14.43 -7.57
CA GLY A 104 7.14 15.13 -6.58
C GLY A 104 8.48 15.59 -7.12
#